data_AF-A0A147JUB9-F1
#
_entry.id   AF-A0A147JUB9-F1
#
_cell.length_a   1.000
_cell.length_b   1.000
_cell.length_c   1.000
_cell.angle_alpha   90.00
_cell.angle_beta   90.00
_cell.angle_gamma   90.00
#
_symmetry.space_group_name_H-M   'P 1'
#
loop_
_entity.id
_entity.type
_entity.pdbx_description
1 polymer ?
#
loop_
_entity_poly.entity_id
_entity_poly.type
_entity_poly.pdbx_seq_one_letter_code
_entity_poly.pdbx_strand_id
1 'polypeptide(L)'
;MRQRIEVTCPICGKPFSVELDISTYVTAEAAAPPAKKSRAALVLRSQEVKVDFVLRAMRALASKDPSGMIEVEEIVDIAGKVGLARDEVDEILTGEKEAGHIYEPKPGVVCFTIPPERAKG
;
A
#
# COMPACT_ATOMS: atom_id res chain seq x y z
N MET A 1 44.34 -14.12 -1.02
CA MET A 1 45.07 -14.50 0.22
C MET A 1 44.03 -15.14 1.13
N ARG A 2 44.22 -16.39 1.57
CA ARG A 2 43.17 -17.13 2.31
C ARG A 2 43.33 -16.90 3.80
N GLN A 3 42.28 -16.43 4.47
CA GLN A 3 42.22 -16.33 5.93
C GLN A 3 41.12 -17.25 6.46
N ARG A 4 41.45 -18.00 7.50
CA ARG A 4 40.52 -18.88 8.21
C ARG A 4 40.14 -18.21 9.51
N ILE A 5 38.85 -17.99 9.72
CA ILE A 5 38.31 -17.36 10.93
C ILE A 5 37.43 -18.37 11.65
N GLU A 6 37.67 -18.56 12.94
CA GLU A 6 36.77 -19.32 13.81
C GLU A 6 35.65 -18.42 14.31
N VAL A 7 34.41 -18.80 14.01
CA VAL A 7 33.21 -18.09 14.42
C VAL A 7 32.28 -19.04 15.17
N THR A 8 31.54 -18.50 16.13
CA THR A 8 30.60 -19.30 16.94
C THR A 8 29.20 -19.14 16.38
N CYS A 9 28.48 -20.25 16.19
CA CYS A 9 27.11 -20.21 15.68
C CYS A 9 26.16 -19.55 16.70
N PRO A 10 25.45 -18.46 16.33
CA PRO A 10 24.55 -17.78 17.26
C PRO A 10 23.29 -18.58 17.62
N ILE A 11 23.01 -19.68 16.90
CA ILE A 11 21.83 -20.53 17.12
C ILE A 11 22.15 -21.71 18.05
N CYS A 12 23.32 -22.34 17.91
CA CYS A 12 23.66 -23.56 18.65
C CYS A 12 24.95 -23.48 19.49
N GLY A 13 25.64 -22.34 19.48
CA GLY A 13 26.84 -22.09 20.29
C GLY A 13 28.08 -22.89 19.88
N LYS A 14 28.02 -23.68 18.80
CA LYS A 14 29.16 -24.49 18.34
C LYS A 14 30.12 -23.64 17.50
N PRO A 15 31.45 -23.77 17.70
CA PRO A 15 32.43 -23.13 16.84
C PRO A 15 32.45 -23.80 15.47
N PHE A 16 32.59 -22.99 14.42
CA PHE A 16 32.83 -23.46 13.06
C PHE A 16 33.82 -22.52 12.37
N SER A 17 34.67 -23.09 11.51
CA SER A 17 35.69 -22.32 10.80
C SER A 17 35.22 -21.96 9.41
N VAL A 18 35.26 -20.67 9.06
CA VAL A 18 34.96 -20.17 7.71
C VAL A 18 36.28 -19.81 7.03
N GLU A 19 36.51 -20.35 5.84
CA GLU A 19 37.59 -19.94 4.97
C GLU A 19 37.08 -18.83 4.03
N LEU A 20 37.69 -17.65 4.14
CA LEU A 20 37.37 -16.49 3.31
C LEU A 20 38.48 -16.30 2.28
N ASP A 21 38.13 -16.32 1.00
CA ASP A 21 39.04 -15.93 -0.07
C ASP A 21 38.93 -14.42 -0.29
N ILE A 22 39.95 -13.69 0.14
CA ILE A 22 39.95 -12.22 0.09
C ILE A 22 40.44 -11.79 -1.30
N SER A 23 39.51 -11.51 -2.21
CA SER A 23 39.74 -10.66 -3.39
C SER A 23 39.31 -9.23 -3.06
N THR A 24 40.24 -8.29 -3.22
CA THR A 24 40.09 -6.84 -2.97
C THR A 24 38.76 -6.28 -3.50
N TYR A 25 37.77 -6.09 -2.62
CA TYR A 25 36.83 -4.96 -2.50
C TYR A 25 36.02 -5.19 -1.21
N VAL A 26 36.35 -4.46 -0.14
CA VAL A 26 35.64 -4.54 1.14
C VAL A 26 34.69 -3.35 1.25
N THR A 27 33.40 -3.58 1.06
CA THR A 27 32.35 -2.78 1.71
C THR A 27 31.71 -3.66 2.75
N ALA A 28 32.06 -3.42 4.02
CA ALA A 28 31.39 -4.03 5.14
C ALA A 28 29.98 -3.44 5.23
N GLU A 29 28.98 -4.13 4.68
CA GLU A 29 27.59 -3.89 5.03
C GLU A 29 27.41 -4.34 6.48
N ALA A 30 27.34 -3.35 7.38
CA ALA A 30 26.81 -3.56 8.71
C ALA A 30 25.38 -4.12 8.55
N ALA A 31 25.20 -5.39 8.89
CA ALA A 31 23.90 -6.02 8.96
C ALA A 31 23.04 -5.25 9.97
N ALA A 32 22.19 -4.35 9.45
CA ALA A 32 21.09 -3.79 10.19
C ALA A 32 20.26 -4.96 10.78
N PRO A 33 19.73 -4.83 12.01
CA PRO A 33 18.90 -5.87 12.61
C PRO A 33 17.79 -6.26 11.63
N PRO A 34 17.40 -7.54 11.55
CA PRO A 34 16.37 -7.98 10.62
C PRO A 34 15.14 -7.12 10.88
N ALA A 35 14.84 -6.24 9.92
CA ALA A 35 13.63 -5.44 9.96
C ALA A 35 12.52 -6.47 10.15
N LYS A 36 11.89 -6.45 11.34
CA LYS A 36 10.58 -7.06 11.54
C LYS A 36 9.82 -6.75 10.27
N LYS A 37 9.25 -7.76 9.62
CA LYS A 37 8.38 -7.61 8.45
C LYS A 37 7.36 -6.52 8.76
N SER A 38 7.71 -5.26 8.57
CA SER A 38 6.76 -4.21 8.37
C SER A 38 6.16 -4.68 7.07
N ARG A 39 4.89 -5.08 7.15
CA ARG A 39 4.04 -5.03 5.97
C ARG A 39 4.41 -3.70 5.33
N ALA A 40 5.11 -3.74 4.21
CA ALA A 40 5.30 -2.57 3.40
C ALA A 40 3.89 -2.23 2.96
N ALA A 41 3.20 -1.44 3.78
CA ALA A 41 2.04 -0.71 3.34
C ALA A 41 2.53 -0.08 2.04
N LEU A 42 1.84 -0.37 0.95
CA LEU A 42 2.04 0.34 -0.31
C LEU A 42 1.60 1.78 -0.03
N VAL A 43 2.45 2.54 0.69
CA VAL A 43 2.14 3.88 1.13
C VAL A 43 2.04 4.71 -0.12
N LEU A 44 0.82 5.08 -0.50
CA LEU A 44 0.56 6.02 -1.57
C LEU A 44 1.12 7.37 -1.09
N ARG A 45 2.30 7.75 -1.59
CA ARG A 45 3.02 8.93 -1.10
C ARG A 45 2.47 10.25 -1.63
N SER A 46 1.84 10.24 -2.80
CA SER A 46 1.28 11.43 -3.45
C SER A 46 -0.24 11.45 -3.33
N GLN A 47 -0.80 12.64 -3.09
CA GLN A 47 -2.25 12.85 -2.97
C GLN A 47 -3.00 12.40 -4.23
N GLU A 48 -2.47 12.69 -5.42
CA GLU A 48 -3.04 12.24 -6.70
C GLU A 48 -3.20 10.72 -6.78
N VAL A 49 -2.22 9.96 -6.25
CA VAL A 49 -2.26 8.50 -6.27
C VAL A 49 -3.29 7.97 -5.28
N LYS A 50 -3.49 8.65 -4.14
CA LYS A 50 -4.54 8.31 -3.17
C LYS A 50 -5.92 8.51 -3.79
N VAL A 51 -6.15 9.66 -4.43
CA VAL A 51 -7.40 9.99 -5.13
C VAL A 51 -7.67 8.97 -6.23
N ASP A 52 -6.70 8.71 -7.10
CA ASP A 52 -6.84 7.75 -8.18
C ASP A 52 -7.11 6.32 -7.67
N PHE A 53 -6.46 5.89 -6.58
CA PHE A 53 -6.75 4.61 -5.96
C PHE A 53 -8.20 4.53 -5.46
N VAL A 54 -8.67 5.54 -4.73
CA VAL A 54 -10.05 5.60 -4.21
C VAL A 54 -11.06 5.57 -5.36
N LEU A 55 -10.84 6.38 -6.41
CA LEU A 55 -11.72 6.39 -7.59
C LEU A 55 -11.73 5.06 -8.34
N ARG A 56 -10.59 4.37 -8.46
CA ARG A 56 -10.54 3.02 -9.04
C ARG A 56 -11.27 2.00 -8.18
N ALA A 57 -11.12 2.06 -6.86
CA ALA A 57 -11.85 1.20 -5.93
C ALA A 57 -13.37 1.42 -6.07
N MET A 58 -13.81 2.68 -6.10
CA MET A 58 -15.21 3.04 -6.34
C MET A 58 -15.74 2.50 -7.68
N ARG A 59 -14.97 2.63 -8.78
CA ARG A 59 -15.37 2.07 -10.08
C ARG A 59 -15.49 0.55 -10.04
N ALA A 60 -14.55 -0.12 -9.36
CA ALA A 60 -14.60 -1.57 -9.19
C ALA A 60 -15.82 -2.00 -8.36
N LEU A 61 -16.21 -1.25 -7.34
CA LEU A 61 -17.41 -1.50 -6.56
C LEU A 61 -18.68 -1.23 -7.39
N ALA A 62 -18.77 -0.10 -8.08
CA ALA A 62 -19.89 0.22 -8.96
C ALA A 62 -20.07 -0.79 -10.10
N SER A 63 -19.01 -1.45 -10.57
CA SER A 63 -19.13 -2.49 -11.60
C SER A 63 -19.79 -3.78 -11.11
N LYS A 64 -19.83 -4.01 -9.79
CA LYS A 64 -20.44 -5.21 -9.19
C LYS A 64 -21.94 -5.07 -8.96
N ASP A 65 -22.41 -3.84 -8.72
CA ASP A 65 -23.82 -3.55 -8.50
C ASP A 65 -24.38 -2.73 -9.67
N PRO A 66 -25.37 -3.23 -10.43
CA PRO A 66 -26.01 -2.49 -11.51
C PRO A 66 -26.67 -1.17 -11.06
N SER A 67 -26.93 -0.99 -9.76
CA SER A 67 -27.44 0.26 -9.21
C SER A 67 -26.40 1.40 -9.20
N GLY A 68 -25.10 1.06 -9.25
CA GLY A 68 -24.00 2.01 -9.07
C GLY A 68 -23.94 2.65 -7.68
N MET A 69 -24.66 2.10 -6.70
CA MET A 69 -24.58 2.49 -5.30
C MET A 69 -23.35 1.84 -4.64
N ILE A 70 -22.55 2.67 -3.97
CA ILE A 70 -21.32 2.22 -3.32
C ILE A 70 -21.39 2.62 -1.85
N GLU A 71 -21.22 1.67 -0.94
CA GLU A 71 -21.13 1.95 0.48
C GLU A 71 -19.77 2.58 0.83
N VAL A 72 -19.78 3.65 1.62
CA VAL A 72 -18.55 4.34 2.04
C VAL A 72 -17.66 3.40 2.87
N GLU A 73 -18.25 2.55 3.71
CA GLU A 73 -17.51 1.56 4.50
C GLU A 73 -16.74 0.57 3.61
N GLU A 74 -17.30 0.14 2.47
CA GLU A 74 -16.58 -0.73 1.53
C GLU A 74 -15.37 -0.03 0.90
N ILE A 75 -15.49 1.28 0.62
CA ILE A 75 -14.38 2.09 0.11
C ILE A 75 -13.27 2.17 1.17
N VAL A 76 -13.65 2.48 2.41
CA VAL A 76 -12.72 2.59 3.56
C VAL A 76 -12.03 1.25 3.82
N ASP A 77 -12.74 0.13 3.74
CA ASP A 77 -12.17 -1.21 3.90
C ASP A 77 -11.12 -1.56 2.83
N ILE A 78 -11.36 -1.16 1.57
CA ILE A 78 -10.40 -1.35 0.48
C ILE A 78 -9.20 -0.43 0.65
N ALA A 79 -9.42 0.84 1.01
CA ALA A 79 -8.39 1.83 1.26
C ALA A 79 -7.51 1.48 2.47
N GLY A 80 -8.11 0.94 3.54
CA GLY A 80 -7.39 0.50 4.73
C GLY A 80 -6.39 -0.63 4.45
N LYS A 81 -6.69 -1.51 3.47
CA LYS A 81 -5.76 -2.59 3.06
C LYS A 81 -4.46 -2.06 2.45
N VAL A 82 -4.48 -0.86 1.87
CA VAL A 82 -3.29 -0.20 1.31
C VAL A 82 -2.70 0.85 2.26
N GLY A 83 -3.25 1.01 3.45
CA GLY A 83 -2.75 1.89 4.49
C GLY A 83 -3.25 3.34 4.40
N LEU A 84 -4.40 3.57 3.74
CA LEU A 84 -5.10 4.86 3.80
C LEU A 84 -5.97 4.91 5.05
N ALA A 85 -5.92 6.04 5.76
CA ALA A 85 -6.78 6.27 6.91
C ALA A 85 -8.20 6.67 6.47
N ARG A 86 -9.17 6.45 7.36
CA ARG A 86 -10.57 6.85 7.11
C ARG A 86 -10.70 8.35 6.83
N ASP A 87 -10.04 9.17 7.64
CA ASP A 87 -10.07 10.63 7.48
C ASP A 87 -9.57 11.07 6.08
N GLU A 88 -8.53 10.40 5.55
CA GLU A 88 -8.02 10.69 4.20
C GLU A 88 -9.01 10.28 3.11
N VAL A 89 -9.73 9.18 3.30
CA VAL A 89 -10.79 8.75 2.37
C VAL A 89 -11.96 9.73 2.41
N ASP A 90 -12.36 10.17 3.60
CA ASP A 90 -13.44 11.13 3.80
C ASP A 90 -13.10 12.51 3.18
N GLU A 91 -11.85 12.97 3.32
CA GLU A 91 -11.35 14.17 2.63
C GLU A 91 -11.44 14.04 1.10
N ILE A 92 -11.01 12.90 0.55
CA ILE A 92 -11.08 12.65 -0.90
C ILE A 92 -12.54 12.62 -1.37
N LEU A 93 -13.42 11.90 -0.67
CA LEU A 93 -14.83 11.82 -1.03
C LEU A 93 -15.52 13.19 -0.93
N THR A 94 -15.14 14.02 0.04
CA THR A 94 -15.66 15.38 0.16
C THR A 94 -15.23 16.23 -1.04
N GLY A 95 -13.94 16.19 -1.40
CA GLY A 95 -13.44 16.90 -2.59
C GLY A 95 -14.12 16.46 -3.89
N GLU A 96 -14.36 15.16 -4.06
CA GLU A 96 -15.06 14.63 -5.24
C GLU A 96 -16.55 15.00 -5.29
N LYS A 97 -17.21 15.15 -4.13
CA LYS A 97 -18.58 15.67 -4.03
C LYS A 97 -18.63 17.15 -4.42
N GLU A 98 -17.69 17.95 -3.92
CA GLU A 98 -17.58 19.37 -4.24
C GLU A 98 -17.26 19.60 -5.72
N ALA A 99 -16.44 18.75 -6.32
CA ALA A 99 -16.15 18.74 -7.75
C ALA A 99 -17.34 18.27 -8.62
N GLY A 100 -18.39 17.73 -8.00
CA GLY A 100 -19.58 17.23 -8.69
C GLY A 100 -19.36 15.92 -9.46
N HIS A 101 -18.30 15.17 -9.16
CA HIS A 101 -18.01 13.87 -9.79
C HIS A 101 -18.79 12.73 -9.14
N ILE A 102 -19.11 12.88 -7.86
CA ILE A 102 -19.92 11.94 -7.09
C ILE A 102 -21.00 12.68 -6.30
N TYR A 103 -22.03 11.95 -5.90
CA TYR A 103 -23.08 12.46 -5.02
C TYR A 103 -23.50 11.40 -4.00
N GLU A 104 -24.10 11.83 -2.90
CA GLU A 104 -24.54 10.97 -1.80
C GLU A 104 -26.08 10.90 -1.79
N PRO A 105 -26.69 9.89 -2.42
CA PRO A 105 -28.15 9.72 -2.40
C PRO A 105 -28.70 9.43 -1.01
N LYS A 106 -27.90 8.79 -0.15
CA LYS A 106 -28.24 8.44 1.23
C LYS A 106 -27.00 8.51 2.11
N PRO A 107 -27.13 8.81 3.41
CA PRO A 107 -26.00 8.82 4.33
C PRO A 107 -25.20 7.51 4.24
N GLY A 108 -23.91 7.61 3.95
CA GLY A 108 -23.00 6.48 3.85
C GLY A 108 -23.02 5.72 2.51
N VAL A 109 -23.76 6.21 1.50
CA VAL A 109 -23.80 5.62 0.16
C VAL A 109 -23.50 6.68 -0.89
N VAL A 110 -22.51 6.42 -1.75
CA VAL A 110 -22.08 7.33 -2.81
C VAL A 110 -22.29 6.72 -4.20
N CYS A 111 -22.59 7.58 -5.18
CA CYS A 111 -22.77 7.23 -6.59
C CYS A 111 -21.99 8.20 -7.47
N PHE A 112 -21.56 7.74 -8.65
CA PHE A 112 -21.02 8.65 -9.68
C PHE A 112 -22.14 9.48 -10.30
N THR A 113 -21.92 10.79 -10.46
CA THR A 113 -22.89 11.69 -11.15
C THR A 113 -22.99 11.37 -12.64
N ILE A 114 -21.86 11.05 -13.26
CA ILE A 114 -21.76 10.58 -14.64
C ILE A 114 -21.29 9.13 -14.62
N PRO A 115 -22.03 8.18 -15.22
CA PRO A 115 -21.58 6.80 -15.31
C PRO A 115 -20.16 6.73 -15.88
N PRO A 116 -19.21 6.06 -15.21
CA PRO A 116 -17.79 6.13 -15.55
C PRO A 116 -17.46 5.58 -16.94
N GLU A 117 -18.38 4.83 -17.57
CA GLU A 117 -18.25 4.36 -18.95
C GLU A 117 -18.35 5.46 -20.01
N ARG A 118 -18.97 6.62 -19.68
CA ARG A 118 -19.19 7.73 -20.62
C ARG A 118 -18.11 8.83 -20.56
N ALA A 119 -17.14 8.73 -19.66
CA ALA A 119 -16.09 9.74 -19.50
C ALA A 119 -14.92 9.61 -20.52
N LYS A 120 -14.99 8.63 -21.42
CA LYS A 120 -14.10 8.51 -22.60
C LYS A 120 -14.89 8.88 -23.86
N GLY A 121 -15.04 10.18 -24.11
CA GLY A 121 -15.55 10.76 -25.35
C GLY A 121 -14.65 11.90 -25.77
#